data_AF-A0A920W5A9-F1
#
_entry.id   AF-A0A920W5A9-F1
#
_cell.length_a   1.000
_cell.length_b   1.000
_cell.length_c   1.000
_cell.angle_alpha   90.00
_cell.angle_beta   90.00
_cell.angle_gamma   90.00
#
_symmetry.space_group_name_H-M   'P 1'
#
loop_
_entity.id
_entity.type
_entity.pdbx_description
1 polymer ?
#
loop_
_entity_poly.entity_id
_entity_poly.type
_entity_poly.pdbx_seq_one_letter_code
_entity_poly.pdbx_strand_id
1 'polypeptide(L)' 'MFAWEIEMGAAVMMSRRGWTPDTIKVGDRIKVVGQPSRAPGFTFGMCCAELTAPDGNPIRPAD' A
#
# COMPACT_ATOMS: atom_id res chain seq x y z
N MET A 1 18.94 6.54 -5.58
CA MET A 1 17.96 5.45 -5.41
C MET A 1 16.59 6.05 -5.60
N PHE A 2 15.79 5.55 -6.55
CA PHE A 2 14.41 6.04 -6.73
C PHE A 2 13.53 5.31 -5.73
N ALA A 3 12.82 6.05 -4.89
CA ALA A 3 11.84 5.50 -3.95
C ALA A 3 10.44 5.81 -4.47
N TRP A 4 9.54 4.84 -4.36
CA TRP A 4 8.12 5.07 -4.61
C TRP A 4 7.47 5.62 -3.35
N GLU A 5 6.67 6.68 -3.50
CA GLU A 5 5.81 7.18 -2.43
C GLU A 5 4.39 6.67 -2.63
N ILE A 6 3.91 5.85 -1.69
CA ILE A 6 2.59 5.22 -1.77
C ILE A 6 1.74 5.78 -0.64
N GLU A 7 0.71 6.56 -1.01
CA GLU A 7 -0.30 7.04 -0.09
C GLU A 7 -1.51 6.10 -0.12
N MET A 8 -1.89 5.62 1.07
CA MET A 8 -3.03 4.73 1.28
C MET A 8 -4.20 5.45 1.95
N GLY A 9 -5.33 4.75 2.09
CA GLY A 9 -6.44 5.23 2.90
C GLY A 9 -6.06 5.46 4.37
N ALA A 10 -6.85 6.28 5.07
CA ALA A 10 -6.63 6.59 6.48
C ALA A 10 -6.48 5.34 7.35
N ALA A 11 -5.62 5.42 8.39
CA ALA A 11 -5.31 4.29 9.26
C ALA A 11 -6.56 3.59 9.83
N VAL A 12 -7.59 4.34 10.23
CA VAL A 12 -8.86 3.77 10.73
C VAL A 12 -9.58 2.90 9.68
N MET A 13 -9.51 3.26 8.41
CA MET A 13 -10.10 2.47 7.32
C MET A 13 -9.30 1.20 7.07
N MET A 14 -7.98 1.26 7.21
CA MET A 14 -7.10 0.09 7.08
C MET A 14 -7.32 -0.89 8.22
N SER A 15 -7.37 -0.44 9.48
CA SER A 15 -7.64 -1.31 10.63
C SER A 15 -9.00 -2.02 10.52
N ARG A 16 -10.03 -1.35 9.99
CA ARG A 16 -11.35 -1.98 9.73
C ARG A 16 -11.30 -3.11 8.69
N ARG A 17 -10.29 -3.13 7.82
CA ARG A 17 -10.03 -4.21 6.86
C ARG A 17 -9.15 -5.31 7.45
N GLY A 18 -8.82 -5.25 8.73
CA GLY A 18 -7.99 -6.22 9.45
C GLY A 18 -6.51 -5.90 9.45
N TRP A 19 -6.07 -4.75 8.92
CA TRP A 19 -4.65 -4.42 8.93
C TRP A 19 -4.13 -4.16 10.33
N THR A 20 -2.96 -4.74 10.59
CA THR A 20 -2.11 -4.51 11.76
C THR A 20 -0.75 -3.99 11.30
N PRO A 21 0.05 -3.38 12.19
CA PRO A 21 1.43 -3.00 11.87
C PRO A 21 2.29 -4.19 11.38
N ASP A 22 1.94 -5.42 11.73
CA ASP A 22 2.68 -6.64 11.38
C ASP A 22 2.23 -7.30 10.08
N THR A 23 1.20 -6.76 9.38
CA THR A 23 0.64 -7.38 8.17
C THR A 23 1.56 -7.26 6.95
N ILE A 24 2.50 -6.29 6.97
CA ILE A 24 3.55 -6.15 5.97
C ILE A 24 4.89 -5.99 6.68
N LYS A 25 5.90 -6.70 6.20
CA LYS A 25 7.26 -6.67 6.72
C LYS A 25 8.25 -6.30 5.62
N VAL A 26 9.42 -5.83 6.04
CA VAL A 26 10.54 -5.58 5.11
C VAL A 26 10.89 -6.89 4.40
N GLY A 27 10.93 -6.85 3.08
CA GLY A 27 11.20 -8.01 2.23
C GLY A 27 9.96 -8.60 1.56
N ASP A 28 8.75 -8.25 2.05
CA ASP A 28 7.52 -8.70 1.42
C ASP A 28 7.38 -8.15 0.00
N ARG A 29 6.92 -9.01 -0.90
CA ARG A 29 6.50 -8.59 -2.25
C ARG A 29 5.02 -8.29 -2.21
N ILE A 30 4.65 -7.09 -2.64
CA ILE A 30 3.27 -6.62 -2.70
C ILE A 30 2.96 -6.05 -4.09
N LYS A 31 1.68 -5.99 -4.41
CA LYS A 31 1.16 -5.28 -5.57
C LYS A 31 0.44 -4.02 -5.11
N VAL A 32 0.74 -2.90 -5.76
CA VAL A 32 0.15 -1.60 -5.49
C VAL A 32 -0.67 -1.14 -6.68
N VAL A 33 -1.91 -0.74 -6.47
CA VAL A 33 -2.79 -0.17 -7.51
C VAL A 33 -3.46 1.08 -6.98
N GLY A 34 -3.51 2.14 -7.79
CA GLY A 34 -4.01 3.44 -7.37
C GLY A 34 -3.87 4.47 -8.49
N GLN A 35 -4.09 5.74 -8.14
CA GLN A 35 -3.95 6.85 -9.09
C GLN A 35 -2.52 7.39 -9.05
N PRO A 36 -1.91 7.79 -10.19
CA PRO A 36 -0.64 8.49 -10.16
C PRO A 36 -0.71 9.73 -9.25
N SER A 37 0.33 9.95 -8.45
CA SER A 37 0.43 11.14 -7.60
C SER A 37 0.42 12.41 -8.44
N ARG A 38 -0.21 13.45 -7.89
CA ARG A 38 -0.28 14.80 -8.48
C ARG A 38 0.58 15.81 -7.73
N ALA A 39 1.35 15.36 -6.74
CA ALA A 39 2.21 16.23 -5.95
C ALA A 39 3.30 16.86 -6.85
N PRO A 40 3.54 18.18 -6.75
CA PRO A 40 4.56 18.84 -7.57
C PRO A 40 5.95 18.26 -7.34
N GLY A 41 6.69 18.00 -8.42
CA GLY A 41 8.09 17.56 -8.35
C GLY A 41 8.30 16.04 -8.19
N PHE A 42 7.22 15.25 -8.10
CA PHE A 42 7.32 13.79 -7.94
C PHE A 42 6.99 13.05 -9.24
N THR A 43 7.87 12.14 -9.66
CA THR A 43 7.65 11.28 -10.84
C THR A 43 7.23 9.86 -10.48
N PHE A 44 7.31 9.45 -9.20
CA PHE A 44 7.12 8.07 -8.73
C PHE A 44 6.22 7.98 -7.49
N GLY A 45 5.02 8.55 -7.58
CA GLY A 45 4.05 8.51 -6.48
C GLY A 45 2.73 7.88 -6.91
N MET A 46 2.02 7.31 -5.94
CA MET A 46 0.66 6.81 -6.12
C MET A 46 -0.22 7.22 -4.93
N CYS A 47 -1.43 7.69 -5.22
CA CYS A 47 -2.43 8.12 -4.25
C CYS A 47 -3.65 7.19 -4.28
N CYS A 48 -4.38 7.15 -3.17
CA CYS A 48 -5.53 6.27 -2.97
C CYS A 48 -5.19 4.80 -3.25
N ALA A 49 -3.99 4.38 -2.86
CA ALA A 49 -3.47 3.07 -3.21
C ALA A 49 -4.13 1.95 -2.40
N GLU A 50 -4.36 0.83 -3.08
CA GLU A 50 -4.68 -0.46 -2.49
C GLU A 50 -3.48 -1.40 -2.59
N LEU A 51 -3.20 -2.12 -1.50
CA LEU A 51 -2.14 -3.09 -1.40
C LEU A 51 -2.70 -4.51 -1.36
N THR A 52 -2.19 -5.36 -2.24
CA THR A 52 -2.53 -6.79 -2.35
C THR A 52 -1.27 -7.64 -2.36
N ALA A 53 -1.40 -8.92 -2.06
CA ALA A 53 -0.38 -9.90 -2.35
C ALA A 53 -0.09 -9.94 -3.87
N PRO A 54 1.04 -10.51 -4.33
CA PRO A 54 1.40 -10.50 -5.75
C PRO A 54 0.35 -11.18 -6.66
N ASP A 55 -0.42 -12.11 -6.11
CA ASP A 55 -1.52 -12.81 -6.77
C ASP A 55 -2.85 -12.01 -6.79
N GLY A 56 -2.89 -10.84 -6.14
CA GLY A 56 -4.06 -9.97 -6.05
C GLY A 56 -4.96 -10.25 -4.84
N ASN A 57 -4.64 -11.23 -4.00
CA ASN A 57 -5.42 -11.47 -2.78
C ASN A 57 -5.20 -10.34 -1.76
N PRO A 58 -6.21 -10.01 -0.94
CA PRO A 58 -6.07 -8.98 0.09
C PRO A 58 -4.98 -9.36 1.10
N ILE A 59 -4.16 -8.39 1.47
CA ILE A 59 -3.22 -8.54 2.59
C ILE A 59 -4.03 -8.47 3.88
N ARG A 60 -3.98 -9.53 4.68
CA ARG A 60 -4.68 -9.71 5.97
C ARG A 60 -3.74 -10.43 6.93
N PRO A 61 -3.91 -10.28 8.25
CA PRO A 61 -3.17 -11.09 9.22
C PRO A 61 -3.40 -12.57 8.94
N ALA A 62 -2.35 -13.38 9.10
CA ALA A 62 -2.53 -14.83 9.14
C ALA A 62 -3.36 -15.22 10.37
N ASP A 63 -4.29 -16.15 10.20
CA ASP A 63 -5.07 -16.74 11.31
C ASP A 63 -4.18 -17.46 12.33
#